data_AF-A0A366KBR3-F1
#
_entry.id   AF-A0A366KBR3-F1
#
_cell.length_a   1.000
_cell.length_b   1.000
_cell.length_c   1.000
_cell.angle_alpha   90.00
_cell.angle_beta   90.00
_cell.angle_gamma   90.00
#
_symmetry.space_group_name_H-M   'P 1'
#
loop_
_entity.id
_entity.type
_entity.pdbx_description
1 polymer ?
#
loop_
_entity_poly.entity_id
_entity_poly.type
_entity_poly.pdbx_seq_one_letter_code
_entity_poly.pdbx_strand_id
1 'polypeptide(L)'
;METYNNAKKAATIISITVNHEAISMIYPFADRCLFSLDTPQAHTEDPKTLNDLMDALLHAKELAGRAATFQVNSTLYAILHLLYSRFTTGVRKPESLHKDRNLVMQILGYLDTHYAEPLSEQGAAHDFGYSCMHFSRLFKMATGKGFRAYITSRRLDDAHHRLIDPSKA
;
A
#
# COMPACT_ATOMS: atom_id res chain seq x y z
N MET A 1 -45.80 9.20 23.58
CA MET A 1 -45.71 7.95 22.81
C MET A 1 -45.12 8.31 21.47
N GLU A 2 -43.80 8.24 21.33
CA GLU A 2 -43.09 8.30 20.04
C GLU A 2 -41.66 7.83 20.29
N THR A 3 -41.40 6.58 19.91
CA THR A 3 -40.12 5.90 20.07
C THR A 3 -39.18 6.37 18.97
N TYR A 4 -38.14 7.11 19.38
CA TYR A 4 -37.01 7.51 18.54
C TYR A 4 -36.21 6.27 18.13
N ASN A 5 -36.57 5.66 17.00
CA ASN A 5 -35.92 4.49 16.44
C ASN A 5 -34.60 4.91 15.78
N ASN A 6 -33.58 5.14 16.61
CA ASN A 6 -32.20 5.33 16.16
C ASN A 6 -31.63 3.95 15.81
N ALA A 7 -32.01 3.43 14.65
CA ALA A 7 -31.40 2.25 14.07
C ALA A 7 -29.96 2.60 13.70
N LYS A 8 -29.03 2.42 14.66
CA LYS A 8 -27.59 2.34 14.42
C LYS A 8 -27.39 1.36 13.27
N LYS A 9 -27.06 1.86 12.08
CA LYS A 9 -26.69 1.05 10.92
C LYS A 9 -25.59 0.10 11.39
N ALA A 10 -25.86 -1.21 11.38
CA ALA A 10 -24.92 -2.20 11.87
C ALA A 10 -23.61 -2.07 11.08
N ALA A 11 -22.49 -1.91 11.78
CA ALA A 11 -21.19 -1.87 11.13
C ALA A 11 -20.87 -3.26 10.59
N THR A 12 -20.84 -3.41 9.27
CA THR A 12 -20.43 -4.66 8.62
C THR A 12 -18.91 -4.77 8.70
N ILE A 13 -18.41 -5.81 9.35
CA ILE A 13 -16.98 -6.11 9.44
C ILE A 13 -16.65 -7.22 8.46
N ILE A 14 -15.71 -6.98 7.55
CA ILE A 14 -15.17 -7.99 6.63
C ILE A 14 -13.78 -8.39 7.12
N SER A 15 -13.60 -9.68 7.41
CA SER A 15 -12.28 -10.27 7.69
C SER A 15 -11.78 -11.02 6.46
N ILE A 16 -10.56 -10.69 6.02
CA ILE A 16 -9.94 -11.27 4.83
C ILE A 16 -8.61 -11.89 5.23
N THR A 17 -8.41 -13.17 4.88
CA THR A 17 -7.14 -13.86 5.04
C THR A 17 -6.47 -14.00 3.68
N VAL A 18 -5.22 -13.59 3.61
CA VAL A 18 -4.43 -13.57 2.37
C VAL A 18 -3.07 -14.20 2.60
N ASN A 19 -2.53 -14.85 1.57
CA ASN A 19 -1.19 -15.41 1.64
C ASN A 19 -0.15 -14.28 1.77
N HIS A 20 0.53 -14.22 2.91
CA HIS A 20 1.55 -13.22 3.21
C HIS A 20 2.72 -13.25 2.22
N GLU A 21 3.11 -14.42 1.70
CA GLU A 21 4.22 -14.54 0.74
C GLU A 21 3.88 -13.84 -0.58
N ALA A 22 2.67 -14.10 -1.11
CA ALA A 22 2.21 -13.50 -2.36
C ALA A 22 2.11 -11.98 -2.25
N ILE A 23 1.61 -11.47 -1.12
CA ILE A 23 1.53 -10.02 -0.89
C ILE A 23 2.91 -9.42 -0.67
N SER A 24 3.78 -10.06 0.10
CA SER A 24 5.12 -9.53 0.41
C SER A 24 6.03 -9.43 -0.80
N MET A 25 5.77 -10.23 -1.86
CA MET A 25 6.46 -10.10 -3.14
C MET A 25 6.08 -8.81 -3.90
N ILE A 26 4.87 -8.30 -3.71
CA ILE A 26 4.33 -7.15 -4.44
C ILE A 26 4.42 -5.88 -3.57
N TYR A 27 4.06 -6.00 -2.31
CA TYR A 27 4.10 -4.97 -1.28
C TYR A 27 4.88 -5.48 -0.07
N PRO A 28 6.20 -5.22 -0.03
CA PRO A 28 7.03 -5.57 1.10
C PRO A 28 6.48 -4.88 2.35
N PHE A 29 6.33 -5.65 3.44
CA PHE A 29 5.80 -5.14 4.73
C PHE A 29 4.32 -4.73 4.72
N ALA A 30 3.54 -5.26 3.79
CA ALA A 30 2.08 -5.10 3.74
C ALA A 30 1.37 -5.39 5.08
N ASP A 31 1.89 -6.33 5.87
CA ASP A 31 1.41 -6.67 7.21
C ASP A 31 1.52 -5.52 8.22
N ARG A 32 2.26 -4.46 7.88
CA ARG A 32 2.55 -3.33 8.76
C ARG A 32 1.94 -2.02 8.28
N CYS A 33 1.35 -1.98 7.08
CA CYS A 33 0.68 -0.77 6.59
C CYS A 33 -0.47 -0.38 7.52
N LEU A 34 -0.52 0.90 7.87
CA LEU A 34 -1.64 1.51 8.58
C LEU A 34 -2.52 2.21 7.56
N PHE A 35 -3.80 1.86 7.55
CA PHE A 35 -4.78 2.47 6.67
C PHE A 35 -5.66 3.43 7.45
N SER A 36 -5.95 4.59 6.86
CA SER A 36 -7.00 5.50 7.30
C SER A 36 -7.82 5.91 6.09
N LEU A 37 -9.11 6.19 6.27
CA LEU A 37 -9.93 6.74 5.20
C LEU A 37 -9.69 8.25 5.01
N ASP A 38 -9.13 8.90 6.03
CA ASP A 38 -8.88 10.34 6.08
C ASP A 38 -7.42 10.67 5.73
N THR A 39 -6.90 10.13 4.62
CA THR A 39 -5.52 10.43 4.19
C THR A 39 -5.49 11.67 3.30
N PRO A 40 -4.38 12.43 3.30
CA PRO A 40 -4.18 13.53 2.34
C PRO A 40 -4.11 13.05 0.88
N GLN A 41 -3.79 11.77 0.65
CA GLN A 41 -3.71 11.17 -0.69
C GLN A 41 -5.06 10.66 -1.22
N ALA A 42 -6.06 10.49 -0.36
CA ALA A 42 -7.39 10.04 -0.77
C ALA A 42 -8.14 11.18 -1.47
N HIS A 43 -8.68 10.89 -2.65
CA HIS A 43 -9.63 11.74 -3.35
C HIS A 43 -11.04 11.52 -2.80
N THR A 44 -11.94 12.48 -3.04
CA THR A 44 -13.33 12.42 -2.59
C THR A 44 -14.10 11.18 -3.06
N GLU A 45 -13.66 10.56 -4.16
CA GLU A 45 -14.29 9.36 -4.74
C GLU A 45 -13.69 8.05 -4.24
N ASP A 46 -12.50 8.06 -3.63
CA ASP A 46 -11.81 6.83 -3.21
C ASP A 46 -12.59 6.07 -2.12
N PRO A 47 -13.17 6.71 -1.08
CA PRO A 47 -13.96 6.00 -0.08
C PRO A 47 -15.24 5.38 -0.66
N LYS A 48 -15.85 6.05 -1.65
CA LYS A 48 -17.01 5.52 -2.36
C LYS A 48 -16.61 4.28 -3.17
N THR A 49 -15.52 4.37 -3.92
CA THR A 49 -14.98 3.25 -4.71
C THR A 49 -14.62 2.06 -3.82
N LEU A 50 -14.05 2.30 -2.64
CA LEU A 50 -13.77 1.25 -1.66
C LEU A 50 -15.06 0.56 -1.18
N ASN A 51 -16.11 1.33 -0.87
CA ASN A 51 -17.41 0.77 -0.50
C ASN A 51 -18.02 -0.05 -1.64
N ASP A 52 -17.99 0.47 -2.87
CA ASP A 52 -18.53 -0.24 -4.04
C ASP A 52 -17.80 -1.57 -4.28
N LEU A 53 -16.47 -1.60 -4.07
CA LEU A 53 -15.68 -2.83 -4.14
C LEU A 53 -15.97 -3.80 -2.99
N MET A 54 -16.19 -3.30 -1.77
CA MET A 54 -16.58 -4.12 -0.63
C MET A 54 -17.95 -4.77 -0.86
N ASP A 55 -18.90 -4.01 -1.38
CA ASP A 55 -20.21 -4.53 -1.77
C ASP A 55 -20.06 -5.59 -2.87
N ALA A 56 -19.27 -5.32 -3.92
CA ALA A 56 -19.02 -6.30 -4.98
C ALA A 56 -18.39 -7.60 -4.44
N LEU A 57 -17.50 -7.52 -3.45
CA LEU A 57 -16.88 -8.67 -2.80
C LEU A 57 -17.91 -9.51 -2.03
N LEU A 58 -18.81 -8.85 -1.30
CA LEU A 58 -19.88 -9.52 -0.56
C LEU A 58 -20.85 -10.22 -1.49
N HIS A 59 -21.29 -9.56 -2.56
CA HIS A 59 -22.15 -10.16 -3.58
C HIS A 59 -21.46 -11.34 -4.26
N ALA A 60 -20.18 -11.19 -4.65
CA ALA A 60 -19.41 -12.27 -5.29
C ALA A 60 -19.29 -13.52 -4.42
N LYS A 61 -19.32 -13.39 -3.09
CA LYS A 61 -19.31 -14.53 -2.15
C LYS A 61 -20.64 -15.30 -2.16
N GLU A 62 -21.75 -14.64 -2.46
CA GLU A 62 -23.08 -15.27 -2.51
C GLU A 62 -23.28 -16.11 -3.79
N LEU A 63 -22.51 -15.80 -4.85
CA LEU A 63 -22.51 -16.59 -6.07
C LEU A 63 -21.75 -17.91 -5.87
N ALA A 64 -22.41 -19.03 -6.18
CA ALA A 64 -21.76 -20.34 -6.17
C ALA A 64 -20.99 -20.60 -7.48
N GLY A 65 -19.82 -21.24 -7.38
CA GLY A 65 -19.08 -21.78 -8.53
C GLY A 65 -17.69 -21.19 -8.76
N ARG A 66 -16.96 -21.74 -9.74
CA ARG A 66 -15.55 -21.37 -10.02
C ARG A 66 -15.39 -19.92 -10.48
N ALA A 67 -16.36 -19.39 -11.22
CA ALA A 67 -16.36 -18.00 -11.68
C ALA A 67 -16.41 -17.00 -10.52
N ALA A 68 -17.15 -17.33 -9.45
CA ALA A 68 -17.23 -16.52 -8.24
C ALA A 68 -15.88 -16.40 -7.54
N THR A 69 -15.07 -17.46 -7.52
CA THR A 69 -13.71 -17.42 -6.94
C THR A 69 -12.80 -16.43 -7.67
N PHE A 70 -12.87 -16.37 -9.01
CA PHE A 70 -12.11 -15.37 -9.77
C PHE A 70 -12.58 -13.95 -9.48
N GLN A 71 -13.89 -13.74 -9.36
CA GLN A 71 -14.47 -12.44 -9.06
C GLN A 71 -14.14 -11.96 -7.64
N VAL A 72 -14.15 -12.87 -6.66
CA VAL A 72 -13.69 -12.59 -5.29
C VAL A 72 -12.22 -12.17 -5.31
N ASN A 73 -11.37 -12.93 -6.00
CA ASN A 73 -9.94 -12.63 -6.07
C ASN A 73 -9.65 -11.32 -6.80
N SER A 74 -10.29 -11.04 -7.94
CA SER A 74 -10.08 -9.79 -8.69
C SER A 74 -10.51 -8.58 -7.87
N THR A 75 -11.66 -8.67 -7.20
CA THR A 75 -12.19 -7.60 -6.35
C THR A 75 -11.29 -7.39 -5.13
N LEU A 76 -10.80 -8.46 -4.52
CA LEU A 76 -9.82 -8.40 -3.43
C LEU A 76 -8.54 -7.67 -3.87
N TYR A 77 -7.97 -8.00 -5.02
CA TYR A 77 -6.77 -7.33 -5.51
C TYR A 77 -7.03 -5.85 -5.82
N ALA A 78 -8.21 -5.49 -6.31
CA ALA A 78 -8.60 -4.09 -6.51
C ALA A 78 -8.70 -3.32 -5.18
N ILE A 79 -9.31 -3.93 -4.15
CA ILE A 79 -9.36 -3.36 -2.78
C ILE A 79 -7.95 -3.15 -2.24
N LEU A 80 -7.10 -4.18 -2.31
CA LEU A 80 -5.71 -4.09 -1.83
C LEU A 80 -4.94 -3.00 -2.57
N HIS A 81 -5.06 -2.92 -3.89
CA HIS A 81 -4.43 -1.87 -4.68
C HIS A 81 -4.86 -0.48 -4.21
N LEU A 82 -6.16 -0.25 -4.02
CA LEU A 82 -6.70 1.02 -3.56
C LEU A 82 -6.23 1.36 -2.14
N LEU A 83 -6.23 0.38 -1.24
CA LEU A 83 -5.74 0.54 0.14
C LEU A 83 -4.27 0.95 0.16
N TYR A 84 -3.40 0.22 -0.54
CA TYR A 84 -1.97 0.51 -0.54
C TYR A 84 -1.62 1.82 -1.29
N SER A 85 -2.37 2.18 -2.33
CA SER A 85 -2.07 3.38 -3.15
C SER A 85 -2.65 4.68 -2.60
N ARG A 86 -3.82 4.65 -1.95
CA ARG A 86 -4.55 5.86 -1.54
C ARG A 86 -4.73 5.99 -0.03
N PHE A 87 -4.86 4.88 0.69
CA PHE A 87 -5.27 4.91 2.10
C PHE A 87 -4.12 4.63 3.09
N THR A 88 -2.90 4.40 2.62
CA THR A 88 -1.74 4.21 3.50
C THR A 88 -1.36 5.52 4.20
N THR A 89 -1.46 5.56 5.53
CA THR A 89 -1.04 6.71 6.36
C THR A 89 0.37 6.57 6.93
N GLY A 90 0.91 5.37 6.87
CA GLY A 90 2.22 5.04 7.39
C GLY A 90 2.36 3.54 7.53
N VAL A 91 3.47 3.14 8.13
CA VAL A 91 3.77 1.73 8.39
C VAL A 91 4.11 1.62 9.87
N ARG A 92 3.49 0.67 10.59
CA ARG A 92 3.78 0.42 12.00
C ARG A 92 5.27 0.19 12.17
N LYS A 93 5.86 0.90 13.14
CA LYS A 93 7.25 0.66 13.52
C LYS A 93 7.35 -0.80 13.95
N PRO A 94 8.29 -1.57 13.39
CA PRO A 94 8.57 -2.92 13.86
C PRO A 94 8.89 -2.91 15.35
N GLU A 95 8.25 -3.80 16.10
CA GLU A 95 8.75 -4.24 17.39
C GLU A 95 10.10 -4.94 17.15
N SER A 96 11.18 -4.14 17.21
CA SER A 96 12.62 -4.41 17.43
C SER A 96 13.32 -5.70 16.98
N LEU A 97 12.67 -6.69 16.37
CA LEU A 97 13.24 -8.03 16.25
C LEU A 97 14.09 -8.24 15.00
N HIS A 98 13.93 -7.46 13.91
CA HIS A 98 14.69 -7.66 12.66
C HIS A 98 15.28 -6.35 12.11
N LYS A 99 16.51 -6.00 12.53
CA LYS A 99 17.27 -4.82 12.07
C LYS A 99 17.28 -4.63 10.54
N ASP A 100 17.40 -5.74 9.82
CA ASP A 100 17.46 -5.76 8.35
C ASP A 100 16.11 -5.37 7.70
N ARG A 101 14.97 -5.83 8.23
CA ARG A 101 13.64 -5.41 7.73
C ARG A 101 13.34 -3.94 8.08
N ASN A 102 13.85 -3.47 9.20
CA ASN A 102 13.67 -2.08 9.64
C ASN A 102 14.45 -1.10 8.75
N LEU A 103 15.65 -1.49 8.34
CA LEU A 103 16.48 -0.73 7.42
C LEU A 103 15.77 -0.48 6.09
N VAL A 104 15.22 -1.52 5.45
CA VAL A 104 14.50 -1.32 4.17
C VAL A 104 13.35 -0.34 4.31
N MET A 105 12.58 -0.44 5.40
CA MET A 105 11.42 0.42 5.60
C MET A 105 11.80 1.89 5.79
N GLN A 106 12.88 2.16 6.54
CA GLN A 106 13.42 3.51 6.67
C GLN A 106 13.92 4.04 5.32
N ILE A 107 14.57 3.19 4.52
CA ILE A 107 14.99 3.53 3.17
C ILE A 107 13.76 3.86 2.31
N LEU A 108 12.75 2.98 2.23
CA LEU A 108 11.56 3.21 1.40
C LEU A 108 10.81 4.48 1.78
N GLY A 109 10.62 4.74 3.09
CA GLY A 109 9.99 5.98 3.56
C GLY A 109 10.82 7.24 3.24
N TYR A 110 12.14 7.14 3.34
CA TYR A 110 13.05 8.20 2.91
C TYR A 110 12.96 8.44 1.39
N LEU A 111 12.88 7.37 0.59
CA LEU A 111 12.76 7.48 -0.86
C LEU A 111 11.41 8.06 -1.30
N ASP A 112 10.30 7.71 -0.65
CA ASP A 112 8.99 8.32 -1.00
C ASP A 112 8.94 9.83 -0.74
N THR A 113 9.78 10.34 0.15
CA THR A 113 9.88 11.78 0.45
C THR A 113 10.95 12.50 -0.36
N HIS A 114 12.05 11.81 -0.69
CA HIS A 114 13.22 12.40 -1.35
C HIS A 114 13.42 11.94 -2.81
N TYR A 115 12.49 11.18 -3.40
CA TYR A 115 12.67 10.64 -4.77
C TYR A 115 12.95 11.72 -5.83
N ALA A 116 12.51 12.97 -5.60
CA ALA A 116 12.74 14.11 -6.49
C ALA A 116 14.18 14.64 -6.45
N GLU A 117 14.95 14.30 -5.42
CA GLU A 117 16.33 14.76 -5.22
C GLU A 117 17.34 13.88 -5.95
N PRO A 118 18.56 14.38 -6.25
CA PRO A 118 19.64 13.56 -6.81
C PRO A 118 20.13 12.52 -5.79
N LEU A 119 19.44 11.39 -5.72
CA LEU A 119 19.77 10.28 -4.83
C LEU A 119 20.77 9.31 -5.46
N SER A 120 21.77 8.93 -4.68
CA SER A 120 22.68 7.83 -5.01
C SER A 120 22.53 6.70 -4.01
N GLU A 121 22.70 5.46 -4.48
CA GLU A 121 22.63 4.27 -3.63
C GLU A 121 23.72 4.30 -2.54
N GLN A 122 24.90 4.81 -2.88
CA GLN A 122 26.01 4.99 -1.93
C GLN A 122 25.70 6.04 -0.87
N GLY A 123 25.12 7.17 -1.25
CA GLY A 123 24.70 8.22 -0.31
C GLY A 123 23.62 7.71 0.64
N ALA A 124 22.57 7.08 0.11
CA ALA A 124 21.54 6.45 0.93
C ALA A 124 22.14 5.40 1.89
N ALA A 125 23.00 4.51 1.40
CA ALA A 125 23.65 3.52 2.26
C ALA A 125 24.46 4.17 3.40
N HIS A 126 25.19 5.24 3.11
CA HIS A 126 25.95 5.99 4.09
C HIS A 126 25.06 6.67 5.14
N ASP A 127 23.96 7.31 4.71
CA ASP A 127 23.04 8.02 5.61
C ASP A 127 22.32 7.09 6.59
N PHE A 128 22.12 5.82 6.19
CA PHE A 128 21.60 4.78 7.08
C PHE A 128 22.69 4.03 7.87
N GLY A 129 23.98 4.31 7.63
CA GLY A 129 25.10 3.68 8.35
C GLY A 129 25.46 2.26 7.89
N TYR A 130 25.22 1.93 6.62
CA TYR A 130 25.45 0.60 6.05
C TYR A 130 26.40 0.63 4.85
N SER A 131 27.03 -0.52 4.56
CA SER A 131 27.79 -0.67 3.33
C SER A 131 26.86 -0.72 2.11
N CYS A 132 27.30 -0.15 0.98
CA CYS A 132 26.55 -0.16 -0.28
C CYS A 132 26.17 -1.58 -0.71
N MET A 133 27.03 -2.58 -0.47
CA MET A 133 26.75 -3.97 -0.83
C MET A 133 25.64 -4.59 0.02
N HIS A 134 25.66 -4.36 1.35
CA HIS A 134 24.59 -4.84 2.24
C HIS A 134 23.27 -4.16 1.91
N PHE A 135 23.31 -2.84 1.71
CA PHE A 135 22.17 -2.04 1.26
C PHE A 135 21.56 -2.59 -0.03
N SER A 136 22.36 -2.79 -1.07
CA SER A 136 21.88 -3.24 -2.39
C SER A 136 21.21 -4.60 -2.31
N ARG A 137 21.85 -5.55 -1.62
CA ARG A 137 21.31 -6.91 -1.43
C ARG A 137 19.97 -6.87 -0.71
N LEU A 138 19.92 -6.13 0.39
CA LEU A 138 18.75 -6.00 1.24
C LEU A 138 17.59 -5.29 0.52
N PHE A 139 17.90 -4.19 -0.18
CA PHE A 139 16.93 -3.43 -0.97
C PHE A 139 16.35 -4.28 -2.10
N LYS A 140 17.19 -5.04 -2.81
CA LYS A 140 16.75 -5.93 -3.88
C LYS A 140 15.96 -7.13 -3.36
N MET A 141 16.37 -7.73 -2.24
CA MET A 141 15.62 -8.80 -1.59
C MET A 141 14.22 -8.34 -1.17
N ALA A 142 14.08 -7.09 -0.74
CA ALA A 142 12.79 -6.57 -0.32
C ALA A 142 11.93 -6.07 -1.48
N THR A 143 12.46 -5.24 -2.38
CA THR A 143 11.67 -4.59 -3.44
C THR A 143 11.59 -5.37 -4.76
N GLY A 144 12.37 -6.46 -4.87
CA GLY A 144 12.56 -7.20 -6.12
C GLY A 144 13.33 -6.44 -7.20
N LYS A 145 13.70 -5.16 -6.97
CA LYS A 145 14.32 -4.25 -7.93
C LYS A 145 15.58 -3.61 -7.35
N GLY A 146 16.46 -3.14 -8.23
CA GLY A 146 17.61 -2.33 -7.80
C GLY A 146 17.19 -0.91 -7.40
N PHE A 147 17.97 -0.26 -6.55
CA PHE A 147 17.69 1.08 -6.02
C PHE A 147 17.38 2.11 -7.12
N ARG A 148 18.24 2.21 -8.14
CA ARG A 148 18.04 3.12 -9.27
C ARG A 148 16.76 2.84 -10.04
N ALA A 149 16.47 1.57 -10.30
CA ALA A 149 15.27 1.18 -11.03
C ALA A 149 14.00 1.54 -10.26
N TYR A 150 14.01 1.40 -8.94
CA TYR A 150 12.92 1.78 -8.06
C TYR A 150 12.65 3.29 -8.10
N ILE A 151 13.69 4.12 -7.97
CA ILE A 151 13.55 5.59 -8.04
C ILE A 151 13.06 6.06 -9.40
N THR A 152 13.59 5.47 -10.48
CA THR A 152 13.11 5.79 -11.83
C THR A 152 11.64 5.46 -12.01
N SER A 153 11.17 4.29 -11.54
CA SER A 153 9.73 3.97 -11.62
C SER A 153 8.89 4.96 -10.81
N ARG A 154 9.33 5.31 -9.60
CA ARG A 154 8.57 6.27 -8.76
C ARG A 154 8.47 7.65 -9.40
N ARG A 155 9.53 8.14 -10.03
CA ARG A 155 9.53 9.41 -10.78
C ARG A 155 8.60 9.37 -12.00
N LEU A 156 8.59 8.25 -12.72
CA LEU A 156 7.69 8.07 -13.86
C LEU A 156 6.22 8.02 -13.42
N ASP A 157 5.93 7.30 -12.33
CA ASP A 157 4.58 7.23 -11.77
C ASP A 157 4.08 8.61 -11.32
N ASP A 158 4.94 9.40 -10.67
CA ASP A 158 4.62 10.76 -10.25
C ASP A 158 4.42 11.69 -11.46
N ALA A 159 5.30 11.64 -12.45
CA ALA A 159 5.14 12.41 -13.69
C ALA A 159 3.83 12.07 -14.41
N HIS A 160 3.48 10.77 -14.49
CA HIS A 160 2.22 10.31 -15.06
C HIS A 160 1.01 10.86 -14.29
N HIS A 161 1.04 10.84 -12.95
CA HIS A 161 -0.03 11.43 -12.14
C HIS A 161 -0.20 12.93 -12.38
N ARG A 162 0.91 13.70 -12.46
CA ARG A 162 0.87 15.15 -12.73
C ARG A 162 0.32 15.49 -14.11
N LEU A 163 0.48 14.60 -15.08
CA LEU A 163 -0.08 14.78 -16.44
C LEU A 163 -1.58 14.52 -16.51
N ILE A 164 -2.12 13.67 -15.62
CA ILE A 164 -3.55 13.33 -15.59
C ILE A 164 -4.34 14.29 -14.70
N ASP A 165 -3.72 14.86 -13.67
CA ASP A 165 -4.35 15.85 -12.77
C ASP A 165 -3.47 17.11 -12.63
N PRO A 166 -3.62 18.09 -13.55
CA PRO A 166 -2.80 19.30 -13.58
C PRO A 166 -3.11 20.30 -12.45
N SER A 167 -4.03 19.99 -11.51
CA SER A 167 -4.46 20.89 -10.44
C SER A 167 -3.57 20.90 -9.18
N LYS A 168 -2.54 20.04 -9.13
CA LYS A 168 -1.59 19.92 -8.00
C LYS A 168 -0.14 20.37 -8.32
N ALA A 169 0.02 21.32 -9.25
CA ALA A 169 1.32 21.95 -9.53
C ALA A 169 1.56 23.18 -8.65
#